data_AF-A0AAN9SDQ7-F1
#
_entry.id   AF-A0AAN9SDQ7-F1
#
_cell.length_a   1.000
_cell.length_b   1.000
_cell.length_c   1.000
_cell.angle_alpha   90.00
_cell.angle_beta   90.00
_cell.angle_gamma   90.00
#
_symmetry.space_group_name_H-M   'P 1'
#
loop_
_entity.id
_entity.type
_entity.pdbx_description
1 polymer ?
#
loop_
_entity_poly.entity_id
_entity_poly.type
_entity_poly.pdbx_seq_one_letter_code
_entity_poly.pdbx_strand_id
1 'polypeptide(L)'
;MANTVISLFSVVLLCMIAVKGKTKLQYSKSEWLRESDQGGNGETGGIKEDGDFREVSGRTSVATGVTTEDSHILSLQRLPAGRSGNKADKPPVLLQHGLLCDAIIWVTNSPEQSLGFILADNGYTVWLANVCGTKYSRRHTSLNPTHLAYWDWSWDELANYDLPAFAKYVYSHIGQQMHYAGHSLLYYQFLFLFSGFVKSA
;
A
#
# COMPACT_ATOMS: atom_id res chain seq x y z
N MET A 1 37.91 22.84 8.63
CA MET A 1 36.93 23.28 9.66
C MET A 1 35.52 23.50 9.12
N ALA A 2 35.31 23.86 7.84
CA ALA A 2 33.97 24.08 7.28
C ALA A 2 33.07 22.82 7.22
N ASN A 3 33.62 21.65 6.85
CA ASN A 3 32.81 20.43 6.65
C ASN A 3 32.23 19.87 7.97
N THR A 4 32.95 20.01 9.08
CA THR A 4 32.49 19.56 10.40
C THR A 4 31.37 20.45 10.93
N VAL A 5 31.44 21.76 10.66
CA VAL A 5 30.42 22.73 11.06
C VAL A 5 29.13 22.51 10.27
N ILE A 6 29.21 22.28 8.95
CA ILE A 6 28.04 21.98 8.10
C ILE A 6 27.35 20.67 8.54
N SER A 7 28.13 19.64 8.92
CA SER A 7 27.60 18.38 9.44
C SER A 7 26.89 18.53 10.78
N LEU A 8 27.42 19.35 11.69
CA LEU A 8 26.79 19.60 12.98
C LEU A 8 25.51 20.43 12.85
N PHE A 9 25.48 21.43 11.95
CA PHE A 9 24.26 22.19 11.67
C PHE A 9 23.15 21.33 11.05
N SER A 10 23.49 20.41 10.14
CA SER A 10 22.51 19.50 9.54
C SER A 10 21.97 18.49 10.56
N VAL A 11 22.80 17.95 11.46
CA VAL A 11 22.35 17.06 12.54
C VAL A 11 21.48 17.79 13.57
N VAL A 12 21.85 19.02 13.97
CA VAL A 12 21.05 19.81 14.91
C VAL A 12 19.71 20.25 14.29
N LEU A 13 19.69 20.58 12.99
CA LEU A 13 18.44 20.88 12.26
C LEU A 13 17.54 19.64 12.17
N LEU A 14 18.11 18.46 11.87
CA LEU A 14 17.42 17.17 11.90
C LEU A 14 16.81 16.88 13.28
N CYS A 15 17.55 17.13 14.36
CA CYS A 15 17.06 16.92 15.73
C CYS A 15 15.94 17.90 16.12
N MET A 16 16.04 19.17 15.71
CA MET A 16 15.00 20.18 15.98
C MET A 16 13.71 19.91 15.22
N ILE A 17 13.80 19.42 13.97
CA ILE A 17 12.65 18.97 13.17
C ILE A 17 12.00 17.74 13.84
N ALA A 18 12.81 16.78 14.31
CA ALA A 18 12.31 15.58 14.98
C ALA A 18 11.60 15.86 16.31
N VAL A 19 12.02 16.88 17.06
CA VAL A 19 11.38 17.26 18.34
C VAL A 19 10.06 18.01 18.12
N LYS A 20 9.97 18.93 17.14
CA LYS A 20 8.71 19.60 16.78
C LYS A 20 7.69 18.64 16.12
N GLY A 21 8.15 17.58 15.47
CA GLY A 21 7.27 16.56 14.88
C GLY A 21 6.54 15.69 15.89
N LYS A 22 7.15 15.42 17.06
CA LYS A 22 6.58 14.51 18.08
C LYS A 22 5.29 15.01 18.71
N THR A 23 5.15 16.33 18.92
CA THR A 23 3.94 16.91 19.51
C THR A 23 2.76 16.92 18.53
N LYS A 24 3.01 17.07 17.22
CA LYS A 24 1.97 16.99 16.18
C LYS A 24 1.58 15.53 15.86
N LEU A 25 2.49 14.57 16.06
CA LEU A 25 2.26 13.14 15.86
C LEU A 25 1.24 12.56 16.85
N GLN A 26 1.25 13.01 18.11
CA GLN A 26 0.27 12.56 19.09
C GLN A 26 -1.15 13.04 18.75
N TYR A 27 -1.30 14.28 18.30
CA TYR A 27 -2.58 14.86 17.88
C TYR A 27 -3.20 14.12 16.69
N SER A 28 -2.39 13.74 15.70
CA SER A 28 -2.86 12.96 14.54
C SER A 28 -3.17 11.51 14.90
N LYS A 29 -2.36 10.84 15.74
CA LYS A 29 -2.62 9.45 16.16
C LYS A 29 -3.96 9.32 16.88
N SER A 30 -4.36 10.31 17.69
CA SER A 30 -5.67 10.30 18.37
C SER A 30 -6.85 10.47 17.42
N GLU A 31 -6.68 11.14 16.29
CA GLU A 31 -7.73 11.36 15.29
C GLU A 31 -7.99 10.10 14.45
N TRP A 32 -6.91 9.43 13.98
CA TRP A 32 -7.00 8.13 13.30
C TRP A 32 -7.69 7.05 14.14
N LEU A 33 -7.41 7.00 15.45
CA LEU A 33 -8.04 6.04 16.36
C LEU A 33 -9.53 6.35 16.60
N ARG A 34 -9.93 7.63 16.51
CA ARG A 34 -11.32 8.07 16.71
C ARG A 34 -12.19 7.75 15.48
N GLU A 35 -11.60 7.74 14.29
CA GLU A 35 -12.30 7.46 13.04
C GLU A 35 -12.39 5.96 12.72
N SER A 36 -11.42 5.16 13.16
CA SER A 36 -11.51 3.68 13.11
C SER A 36 -12.64 3.10 13.98
N ASP A 37 -13.08 3.84 15.01
CA ASP A 37 -14.16 3.42 15.92
C ASP A 37 -15.57 3.65 15.33
N GLN A 38 -15.66 4.30 14.15
CA GLN A 38 -16.94 4.62 13.49
C GLN A 38 -17.17 3.90 12.15
N GLY A 39 -16.30 2.96 11.74
CA GLY A 39 -16.45 2.19 10.51
C GLY A 39 -17.20 0.88 10.71
N GLY A 40 -18.51 0.88 10.43
CA GLY A 40 -19.41 -0.26 10.61
C GLY A 40 -19.11 -1.52 9.79
N ASN A 41 -19.65 -2.63 10.27
CA ASN A 41 -19.78 -3.93 9.59
C ASN A 41 -20.30 -3.74 8.15
N GLY A 42 -19.39 -3.80 7.18
CA GLY A 42 -19.71 -3.91 5.78
C GLY A 42 -19.02 -5.16 5.23
N GLU A 43 -19.72 -6.29 5.22
CA GLU A 43 -19.39 -7.39 4.32
C GLU A 43 -19.59 -6.88 2.88
N THR A 44 -18.58 -6.27 2.29
CA THR A 44 -18.60 -5.98 0.86
C THR A 44 -18.36 -7.29 0.12
N GLY A 45 -19.45 -7.91 -0.30
CA GLY A 45 -19.45 -9.09 -1.17
C GLY A 45 -18.47 -8.88 -2.32
N GLY A 46 -17.50 -9.78 -2.43
CA GLY A 46 -16.42 -9.70 -3.39
C GLY A 46 -16.96 -9.48 -4.80
N ILE A 47 -16.67 -8.31 -5.36
CA ILE A 47 -16.87 -8.04 -6.78
C ILE A 47 -15.97 -9.04 -7.50
N LYS A 48 -16.57 -10.00 -8.22
CA LYS A 48 -15.81 -11.02 -8.95
C LYS A 48 -15.11 -10.34 -10.13
N GLU A 49 -13.79 -10.23 -10.07
CA GLU A 49 -13.01 -9.51 -11.09
C GLU A 49 -12.53 -10.47 -12.19
N ASP A 50 -12.93 -10.18 -13.43
CA ASP A 50 -12.41 -10.82 -14.65
C ASP A 50 -11.00 -10.29 -14.91
N GLY A 51 -10.00 -10.90 -14.28
CA GLY A 51 -8.61 -10.50 -14.45
C GLY A 51 -7.71 -10.94 -13.30
N ASP A 52 -8.24 -11.05 -12.08
CA ASP A 52 -7.42 -11.44 -10.93
C ASP A 52 -6.93 -12.88 -11.03
N PHE A 53 -5.66 -13.08 -10.68
CA PHE A 53 -5.14 -14.43 -10.53
C PHE A 53 -5.69 -15.04 -9.23
N ARG A 54 -6.52 -16.08 -9.35
CA ARG A 54 -7.13 -16.80 -8.20
C ARG A 54 -6.22 -17.88 -7.62
N GLU A 55 -5.28 -18.33 -8.44
CA GLU A 55 -4.28 -19.30 -8.06
C GLU A 55 -2.95 -18.89 -8.69
N VAL A 56 -1.92 -18.76 -7.88
CA VAL A 56 -0.56 -18.41 -8.34
C VAL A 56 0.39 -19.49 -7.91
N SER A 57 0.95 -20.21 -8.88
CA SER A 57 1.92 -21.28 -8.60
C SER A 57 1.40 -22.32 -7.60
N GLY A 58 0.12 -22.70 -7.71
CA GLY A 58 -0.53 -23.68 -6.83
C GLY A 58 -0.92 -23.15 -5.44
N ARG A 59 -0.97 -21.83 -5.25
CA ARG A 59 -1.36 -21.17 -3.99
C ARG A 59 -2.65 -20.41 -4.17
N THR A 60 -3.51 -20.48 -3.15
CA THR A 60 -4.73 -19.67 -3.09
C THR A 60 -4.38 -18.19 -3.00
N SER A 61 -4.91 -17.39 -3.93
CA SER A 61 -4.92 -15.94 -3.85
C SER A 61 -6.35 -15.42 -3.82
N VAL A 62 -6.58 -14.41 -2.99
CA VAL A 62 -7.88 -13.76 -2.86
C VAL A 62 -7.72 -12.31 -3.27
N ALA A 63 -8.46 -11.87 -4.27
CA ALA A 63 -8.48 -10.47 -4.66
C ALA A 63 -9.67 -9.75 -4.04
N THR A 64 -9.47 -8.46 -3.75
CA THR A 64 -10.52 -7.59 -3.23
C THR A 64 -10.40 -6.20 -3.84
N GLY A 65 -11.54 -5.64 -4.24
CA GLY A 65 -11.64 -4.26 -4.69
C GLY A 65 -11.55 -3.28 -3.51
N VAL A 66 -10.66 -2.30 -3.60
CA VAL A 66 -10.50 -1.20 -2.65
C VAL A 66 -10.86 0.10 -3.36
N THR A 67 -11.84 0.84 -2.84
CA THR A 67 -12.23 2.12 -3.42
C THR A 67 -11.46 3.26 -2.74
N THR A 68 -10.82 4.09 -3.55
CA THR A 68 -10.12 5.30 -3.10
C THR A 68 -11.07 6.47 -2.91
N GLU A 69 -10.60 7.54 -2.28
CA GLU A 69 -11.38 8.76 -2.06
C GLU A 69 -11.72 9.46 -3.39
N ASP A 70 -10.78 9.49 -4.34
CA ASP A 70 -10.98 9.96 -5.70
C ASP A 70 -11.71 8.95 -6.60
N SER A 71 -12.34 7.93 -6.01
CA SER A 71 -13.28 7.01 -6.66
C SER A 71 -12.69 6.00 -7.66
N HIS A 72 -11.37 5.82 -7.68
CA HIS A 72 -10.76 4.66 -8.31
C HIS A 72 -11.10 3.37 -7.55
N ILE A 73 -11.27 2.27 -8.28
CA ILE A 73 -11.48 0.94 -7.69
C ILE A 73 -10.28 0.06 -8.02
N LEU A 74 -9.48 -0.21 -6.99
CA LEU A 74 -8.17 -0.84 -7.07
C LEU A 74 -8.25 -2.32 -6.72
N SER A 75 -7.53 -3.18 -7.45
CA SER A 75 -7.37 -4.58 -7.06
C SER A 75 -6.25 -4.74 -6.03
N LEU A 76 -6.60 -5.29 -4.88
CA LEU A 76 -5.66 -5.69 -3.84
C LEU A 76 -5.69 -7.22 -3.69
N GLN A 77 -4.61 -7.87 -4.12
CA GLN A 77 -4.51 -9.34 -4.07
C GLN A 77 -3.83 -9.79 -2.79
N ARG A 78 -4.30 -10.88 -2.21
CA ARG A 78 -3.77 -11.44 -0.96
C ARG A 78 -3.31 -12.87 -1.13
N LEU A 79 -2.11 -13.15 -0.65
CA LEU A 79 -1.62 -14.48 -0.32
C LEU A 79 -1.78 -14.69 1.20
N PRO A 80 -2.82 -15.44 1.64
CA PRO A 80 -3.17 -15.54 3.06
C PRO A 80 -2.20 -16.43 3.85
N ALA A 81 -1.54 -17.37 3.18
CA ALA A 81 -0.60 -18.31 3.78
C ALA A 81 0.38 -18.84 2.72
N GLY A 82 1.50 -19.40 3.20
CA GLY A 82 2.43 -20.15 2.38
C GLY A 82 1.90 -21.53 1.98
N ARG A 83 2.70 -22.25 1.19
CA ARG A 83 2.36 -23.58 0.65
C ARG A 83 2.07 -24.63 1.74
N SER A 84 2.69 -24.51 2.92
CA SER A 84 2.46 -25.42 4.05
C SER A 84 1.04 -25.32 4.62
N GLY A 85 0.28 -24.26 4.29
CA GLY A 85 -1.04 -23.99 4.87
C GLY A 85 -0.97 -23.55 6.34
N ASN A 86 0.24 -23.35 6.89
CA ASN A 86 0.41 -22.83 8.23
C ASN A 86 -0.19 -21.43 8.33
N LYS A 87 -0.78 -21.13 9.49
CA LYS A 87 -1.33 -19.80 9.77
C LYS A 87 -0.23 -18.75 9.62
N ALA A 88 -0.51 -17.68 8.89
CA ALA A 88 0.32 -16.49 8.88
C ALA A 88 0.14 -15.74 10.21
N ASP A 89 1.14 -15.79 11.08
CA ASP A 89 1.15 -15.20 12.42
C ASP A 89 2.05 -13.96 12.53
N LYS A 90 2.77 -13.60 11.46
CA LYS A 90 3.62 -12.42 11.38
C LYS A 90 2.84 -11.18 10.92
N PRO A 91 3.33 -9.96 11.24
CA PRO A 91 2.74 -8.73 10.76
C PRO A 91 2.60 -8.75 9.22
N PRO A 92 1.49 -8.27 8.64
CA PRO A 92 1.27 -8.35 7.20
C PRO A 92 2.30 -7.53 6.41
N VAL A 93 2.50 -7.88 5.14
CA VAL A 93 3.37 -7.13 4.23
C VAL A 93 2.56 -6.62 3.05
N LEU A 94 2.60 -5.32 2.79
CA LEU A 94 2.11 -4.69 1.57
C LEU A 94 3.26 -4.52 0.58
N LEU A 95 3.16 -5.19 -0.57
CA LEU A 95 4.10 -5.12 -1.67
C LEU A 95 3.52 -4.28 -2.80
N GLN A 96 4.22 -3.21 -3.16
CA GLN A 96 3.76 -2.26 -4.15
C GLN A 96 4.76 -2.19 -5.32
N HIS A 97 4.26 -2.38 -6.53
CA HIS A 97 5.07 -2.45 -7.76
C HIS A 97 5.60 -1.08 -8.19
N GLY A 98 6.52 -1.07 -9.17
CA GLY A 98 7.08 0.16 -9.75
C GLY A 98 6.32 0.67 -10.98
N LEU A 99 6.85 1.73 -11.60
CA LEU A 99 6.36 2.34 -12.84
C LEU A 99 6.30 1.31 -13.98
N LEU A 100 5.21 1.33 -14.76
CA LEU A 100 4.93 0.44 -15.91
C LEU A 100 4.89 -1.06 -15.59
N CYS A 101 4.62 -1.41 -14.33
CA CYS A 101 4.40 -2.79 -13.90
C CYS A 101 3.06 -2.91 -13.16
N ASP A 102 2.72 -4.14 -12.77
CA ASP A 102 1.61 -4.44 -11.86
C ASP A 102 2.10 -5.38 -10.75
N ALA A 103 1.21 -5.79 -9.85
CA ALA A 103 1.50 -6.62 -8.69
C ALA A 103 2.17 -7.98 -9.02
N ILE A 104 2.04 -8.48 -10.27
CA ILE A 104 2.54 -9.80 -10.63
C ILE A 104 4.06 -9.92 -10.45
N ILE A 105 4.81 -8.81 -10.51
CA ILE A 105 6.27 -8.81 -10.38
C ILE A 105 6.77 -9.52 -9.12
N TRP A 106 5.95 -9.54 -8.07
CA TRP A 106 6.30 -10.16 -6.79
C TRP A 106 6.12 -11.69 -6.80
N VAL A 107 5.48 -12.23 -7.83
CA VAL A 107 5.06 -13.64 -7.96
C VAL A 107 5.33 -14.24 -9.34
N THR A 108 6.07 -13.56 -10.22
CA THR A 108 6.37 -14.04 -11.59
C THR A 108 7.42 -15.17 -11.65
N ASN A 109 8.38 -15.19 -10.73
CA ASN A 109 9.47 -16.19 -10.74
C ASN A 109 9.06 -17.49 -10.03
N SER A 110 10.01 -18.42 -9.87
CA SER A 110 9.77 -19.61 -9.04
C SER A 110 9.48 -19.20 -7.59
N PRO A 111 8.77 -20.05 -6.81
CA PRO A 111 8.49 -19.80 -5.40
C PRO A 111 9.68 -19.35 -4.55
N GLU A 112 10.85 -19.90 -4.83
CA GLU A 112 12.09 -19.65 -4.09
C GLU A 112 12.78 -18.34 -4.51
N GLN A 113 12.31 -17.71 -5.59
CA GLN A 113 12.89 -16.51 -6.19
C GLN A 113 11.93 -15.31 -6.20
N SER A 114 10.68 -15.52 -5.84
CA SER A 114 9.64 -14.49 -5.84
C SER A 114 9.35 -14.03 -4.42
N LEU A 115 9.60 -12.75 -4.15
CA LEU A 115 9.48 -12.20 -2.79
C LEU A 115 8.10 -12.44 -2.17
N GLY A 116 7.02 -12.35 -2.95
CA GLY A 116 5.67 -12.62 -2.45
C GLY A 116 5.52 -14.05 -1.93
N PHE A 117 6.08 -15.03 -2.64
CA PHE A 117 6.06 -16.43 -2.22
C PHE A 117 6.99 -16.69 -1.04
N ILE A 118 8.20 -16.16 -1.07
CA ILE A 118 9.16 -16.30 0.03
C ILE A 118 8.57 -15.77 1.34
N LEU A 119 7.92 -14.60 1.32
CA LEU A 119 7.28 -14.03 2.50
C LEU A 119 6.09 -14.88 2.97
N ALA A 120 5.21 -15.31 2.06
CA ALA A 120 4.08 -16.17 2.41
C ALA A 120 4.53 -17.49 3.05
N ASP A 121 5.53 -18.14 2.47
CA ASP A 121 6.12 -19.39 2.97
C ASP A 121 6.84 -19.19 4.32
N ASN A 122 7.17 -17.95 4.69
CA ASN A 122 7.74 -17.58 5.97
C ASN A 122 6.72 -17.04 6.99
N GLY A 123 5.42 -17.24 6.78
CA GLY A 123 4.37 -16.93 7.76
C GLY A 123 3.85 -15.50 7.73
N TYR A 124 4.12 -14.75 6.66
CA TYR A 124 3.54 -13.42 6.44
C TYR A 124 2.23 -13.52 5.64
N THR A 125 1.22 -12.75 6.02
CA THR A 125 0.12 -12.46 5.08
C THR A 125 0.62 -11.41 4.11
N VAL A 126 0.64 -11.72 2.81
CA VAL A 126 1.18 -10.83 1.80
C VAL A 126 0.05 -10.21 0.99
N TRP A 127 0.07 -8.89 0.88
CA TRP A 127 -0.83 -8.11 0.05
C TRP A 127 -0.05 -7.54 -1.12
N LEU A 128 -0.57 -7.71 -2.33
CA LEU A 128 0.00 -7.24 -3.58
C LEU A 128 -0.91 -6.13 -4.12
N ALA A 129 -0.42 -4.91 -4.07
CA ALA A 129 -1.19 -3.73 -4.42
C ALA A 129 -1.06 -3.38 -5.90
N ASN A 130 -2.19 -3.15 -6.58
CA ASN A 130 -2.25 -2.64 -7.94
C ASN A 130 -2.82 -1.22 -7.94
N VAL A 131 -2.00 -0.21 -8.24
CA VAL A 131 -2.47 1.18 -8.32
C VAL A 131 -3.36 1.41 -9.54
N CYS A 132 -4.08 2.54 -9.57
CA CYS A 132 -4.95 2.91 -10.67
C CYS A 132 -4.22 2.85 -12.03
N GLY A 133 -4.96 2.48 -13.09
CA GLY A 133 -4.41 2.34 -14.45
C GLY A 133 -3.66 1.05 -14.76
N THR A 134 -3.26 0.26 -13.75
CA THR A 134 -2.73 -1.10 -13.95
C THR A 134 -3.77 -2.02 -14.57
N LYS A 135 -3.35 -3.17 -15.10
CA LYS A 135 -4.27 -4.16 -15.70
C LYS A 135 -5.43 -4.54 -14.78
N TYR A 136 -5.17 -4.63 -13.47
CA TYR A 136 -6.15 -5.08 -12.48
C TYR A 136 -6.91 -3.94 -11.79
N SER A 137 -6.55 -2.68 -12.04
CA SER A 137 -7.14 -1.51 -11.38
C SER A 137 -7.58 -0.44 -12.38
N ARG A 138 -8.23 -0.88 -13.47
CA ARG A 138 -8.83 -0.03 -14.52
C ARG A 138 -10.33 0.18 -14.30
N ARG A 139 -10.70 0.55 -13.08
CA ARG A 139 -12.10 0.82 -12.72
C ARG A 139 -12.22 2.10 -11.93
N HIS A 140 -13.37 2.73 -12.07
CA HIS A 140 -13.77 3.94 -11.38
C HIS A 140 -15.27 3.87 -11.13
N THR A 141 -15.78 4.56 -10.12
CA THR A 141 -17.23 4.60 -9.83
C THR A 141 -18.07 5.29 -10.91
N SER A 142 -17.43 6.05 -11.82
CA SER A 142 -18.12 6.97 -12.75
C SER A 142 -17.38 7.17 -14.07
N LEU A 143 -16.04 7.16 -14.08
CA LEU A 143 -15.23 7.34 -15.28
C LEU A 143 -15.00 6.04 -16.04
N ASN A 144 -14.94 6.12 -17.38
CA ASN A 144 -14.62 4.99 -18.25
C ASN A 144 -13.14 5.03 -18.66
N PRO A 145 -12.37 3.94 -18.48
CA PRO A 145 -10.96 3.86 -18.91
C PRO A 145 -10.68 4.08 -20.40
N THR A 146 -11.71 4.10 -21.26
CA THR A 146 -11.56 4.46 -22.68
C THR A 146 -11.50 5.97 -22.92
N HIS A 147 -11.81 6.80 -21.90
CA HIS A 147 -11.80 8.26 -21.99
C HIS A 147 -10.59 8.86 -21.27
N LEU A 148 -10.07 9.98 -21.80
CA LEU A 148 -8.89 10.66 -21.25
C LEU A 148 -9.06 11.10 -19.79
N ALA A 149 -10.28 11.46 -19.37
CA ALA A 149 -10.56 11.88 -18.00
C ALA A 149 -10.24 10.80 -16.96
N TYR A 150 -10.34 9.51 -17.31
CA TYR A 150 -9.94 8.42 -16.41
C TYR A 150 -8.42 8.42 -16.14
N TRP A 151 -7.63 8.92 -17.09
CA TRP A 151 -6.17 8.92 -17.04
C TRP A 151 -5.57 10.24 -16.53
N ASP A 152 -6.42 11.15 -16.03
CA ASP A 152 -6.01 12.44 -15.49
C ASP A 152 -5.56 12.29 -14.03
N TRP A 153 -4.50 11.51 -13.82
CA TRP A 153 -3.85 11.31 -12.54
C TRP A 153 -2.34 11.16 -12.73
N SER A 154 -1.61 11.39 -11.66
CA SER A 154 -0.17 11.35 -11.59
C SER A 154 0.28 10.57 -10.34
N TRP A 155 1.57 10.63 -10.02
CA TRP A 155 2.12 10.06 -8.80
C TRP A 155 1.53 10.67 -7.52
N ASP A 156 1.03 11.91 -7.60
CA ASP A 156 0.44 12.62 -6.48
C ASP A 156 -0.84 11.93 -6.04
N GLU A 157 -1.74 11.60 -6.97
CA GLU A 157 -2.97 10.84 -6.71
C GLU A 157 -2.67 9.45 -6.13
N LEU A 158 -1.65 8.77 -6.67
CA LEU A 158 -1.24 7.45 -6.15
C LEU A 158 -0.77 7.53 -4.68
N ALA A 159 -0.05 8.60 -4.32
CA ALA A 159 0.44 8.79 -2.96
C ALA A 159 -0.66 9.30 -2.02
N ASN A 160 -1.58 10.13 -2.50
CA ASN A 160 -2.64 10.76 -1.72
C ASN A 160 -3.86 9.86 -1.52
N TYR A 161 -4.18 8.99 -2.48
CA TYR A 161 -5.43 8.23 -2.50
C TYR A 161 -5.20 6.73 -2.49
N ASP A 162 -4.44 6.17 -3.43
CA ASP A 162 -4.25 4.72 -3.54
C ASP A 162 -3.57 4.13 -2.30
N LEU A 163 -2.41 4.68 -1.92
CA LEU A 163 -1.61 4.13 -0.83
C LEU A 163 -2.31 4.24 0.55
N PRO A 164 -2.94 5.37 0.91
CA PRO A 164 -3.78 5.43 2.11
C PRO A 164 -4.97 4.46 2.08
N ALA A 165 -5.62 4.27 0.93
CA ALA A 165 -6.72 3.33 0.80
C ALA A 165 -6.27 1.88 1.07
N PHE A 166 -5.13 1.46 0.50
CA PHE A 166 -4.55 0.14 0.79
C PHE A 166 -4.15 -0.01 2.26
N ALA A 167 -3.46 0.98 2.82
CA ALA A 167 -3.02 0.94 4.22
C ALA A 167 -4.21 0.84 5.18
N LYS A 168 -5.26 1.64 4.95
CA LYS A 168 -6.50 1.61 5.72
C LYS A 168 -7.18 0.25 5.62
N TYR A 169 -7.32 -0.28 4.41
CA TYR A 169 -7.95 -1.59 4.19
C TYR A 169 -7.20 -2.72 4.89
N VAL A 170 -5.87 -2.80 4.72
CA VAL A 170 -5.04 -3.83 5.37
C VAL A 170 -5.11 -3.73 6.89
N TYR A 171 -5.01 -2.51 7.43
CA TYR A 171 -5.11 -2.28 8.87
C TYR A 171 -6.48 -2.67 9.42
N SER A 172 -7.58 -2.28 8.76
CA SER A 172 -8.94 -2.66 9.18
C SER A 172 -9.17 -4.17 9.10
N HIS A 173 -8.54 -4.85 8.14
CA HIS A 173 -8.73 -6.28 7.95
C HIS A 173 -7.98 -7.14 8.98
N ILE A 174 -6.78 -6.71 9.40
CA ILE A 174 -5.88 -7.53 10.24
C ILE A 174 -5.77 -7.00 11.68
N GLY A 175 -6.02 -5.70 11.89
CA GLY A 175 -5.86 -5.05 13.19
C GLY A 175 -4.40 -4.87 13.62
N GLN A 176 -3.45 -5.00 12.69
CA GLN A 176 -2.01 -4.89 12.95
C GLN A 176 -1.35 -3.91 11.98
N GLN A 177 -0.26 -3.28 12.43
CA GLN A 177 0.60 -2.50 11.53
C GLN A 177 1.27 -3.43 10.51
N MET A 178 1.37 -2.95 9.27
CA MET A 178 1.98 -3.70 8.17
C MET A 178 3.41 -3.26 7.91
N HIS A 179 4.24 -4.18 7.43
CA HIS A 179 5.45 -3.84 6.71
C HIS A 179 5.10 -3.38 5.30
N TYR A 180 5.88 -2.44 4.77
CA TYR A 180 5.73 -1.93 3.43
C TYR A 180 7.03 -2.13 2.66
N ALA A 181 6.95 -2.70 1.46
CA ALA A 181 8.07 -2.77 0.54
C ALA A 181 7.63 -2.33 -0.86
N GLY A 182 8.49 -1.50 -1.47
CA GLY A 182 8.25 -0.87 -2.75
C GLY A 182 9.41 -1.07 -3.70
N HIS A 183 9.11 -1.19 -5.00
CA HIS A 183 10.13 -1.26 -6.05
C HIS A 183 10.18 0.02 -6.90
N SER A 184 11.39 0.49 -7.22
CA SER A 184 11.65 1.60 -8.16
C SER A 184 11.01 2.94 -7.73
N LEU A 185 10.38 3.65 -8.66
CA LEU A 185 9.83 5.01 -8.52
C LEU A 185 8.90 5.21 -7.31
N LEU A 186 8.44 4.11 -6.73
CA LEU A 186 7.66 4.10 -5.50
C LEU A 186 8.42 4.59 -4.26
N TYR A 187 9.76 4.65 -4.31
CA TYR A 187 10.55 5.37 -3.31
C TYR A 187 10.08 6.83 -3.13
N TYR A 188 9.61 7.48 -4.21
CA TYR A 188 9.10 8.84 -4.15
C TYR A 188 7.72 8.93 -3.50
N GLN A 189 6.81 7.96 -3.68
CA GLN A 189 5.53 7.92 -2.96
C GLN A 189 5.74 7.74 -1.46
N PHE A 190 6.66 6.84 -1.08
CA PHE A 190 7.06 6.68 0.31
C PHE A 190 7.67 7.98 0.86
N LEU A 191 8.63 8.59 0.16
CA LEU A 191 9.15 9.89 0.57
C LEU A 191 8.08 10.97 0.65
N PHE A 192 7.09 11.00 -0.24
CA PHE A 192 6.03 12.00 -0.23
C PHE A 192 5.11 11.86 0.99
N LEU A 193 4.71 10.62 1.32
CA LEU A 193 3.97 10.32 2.55
C LEU A 193 4.75 10.65 3.83
N PHE A 194 6.05 10.38 3.86
CA PHE A 194 6.88 10.55 5.06
C PHE A 194 7.58 11.92 5.15
N SER A 195 7.63 12.71 4.07
CA SER A 195 8.17 14.08 4.05
C SER A 195 7.14 15.14 4.44
N GLY A 196 5.88 14.76 4.66
CA GLY A 196 4.84 15.66 5.14
C GLY A 196 4.29 16.63 4.07
N PHE A 197 4.52 16.35 2.78
CA PHE A 197 3.89 17.11 1.69
C PHE A 197 2.37 16.85 1.60
N VAL A 198 1.88 15.73 2.15
CA VAL A 198 0.45 15.40 2.27
C VAL A 198 -0.06 15.69 3.67
N LYS A 199 -0.16 16.97 4.05
CA LYS A 199 -1.08 17.42 5.13
C LYS A 199 -1.53 18.86 4.90
N SER A 200 -1.90 19.19 3.66
CA SER A 200 -2.61 20.44 3.35
C SER A 200 -3.52 20.26 2.13
N ALA A 201 -4.58 19.49 2.32
CA ALA A 201 -5.85 19.63 1.60
C ALA A 201 -6.96 19.29 2.60
#